data_AF-A0AAY5K2S9-F1
#
_entry.id   AF-A0AAY5K2S9-F1
#
_cell.length_a   1.000
_cell.length_b   1.000
_cell.length_c   1.000
_cell.angle_alpha   90.00
_cell.angle_beta   90.00
_cell.angle_gamma   90.00
#
_symmetry.space_group_name_H-M   'P 1'
#
loop_
_entity.id
_entity.type
_entity.pdbx_description
1 polymer ?
#
loop_
_entity_poly.entity_id
_entity_poly.type
_entity_poly.pdbx_seq_one_letter_code
_entity_poly.pdbx_strand_id
1 'polypeptide(L)'
;MEKLFCSSIRVIRKDWPMINQRISRAQSMKSENLMQIDAGQGHVVATDTNEIPYYLQRGFIQDEWIRIPGFVKHITVGPAGTWCVDKTDRIFKYLEGKWVGNCIVLIICRH
;
A
#
# COMPACT_ATOMS: atom_id res chain seq x y z
N MET A 1 9.18 -27.47 15.32
CA MET A 1 8.67 -27.66 13.96
C MET A 1 8.44 -26.30 13.34
N GLU A 2 8.88 -26.15 12.11
CA GLU A 2 9.48 -24.95 11.54
C GLU A 2 8.49 -23.80 11.33
N LYS A 3 8.90 -22.62 11.80
CA LYS A 3 8.29 -21.35 11.42
C LYS A 3 8.71 -21.09 9.97
N LEU A 4 7.79 -21.23 9.03
CA LEU A 4 7.97 -20.69 7.69
C LEU A 4 7.83 -19.16 7.77
N PHE A 5 8.87 -18.51 8.26
CA PHE A 5 9.14 -17.12 7.94
C PHE A 5 9.33 -17.07 6.42
N CYS A 6 8.56 -16.24 5.72
CA CYS A 6 8.84 -15.94 4.32
C CYS A 6 10.15 -15.13 4.27
N SER A 7 11.27 -15.84 4.26
CA SER A 7 12.60 -15.29 4.04
C SER A 7 12.74 -14.93 2.57
N SER A 8 13.04 -13.65 2.32
CA SER A 8 13.51 -13.09 1.04
C SER A 8 12.45 -12.70 0.01
N ILE A 9 11.79 -11.54 0.20
CA ILE A 9 11.47 -10.68 -0.95
C ILE A 9 12.78 -10.00 -1.37
N ARG A 10 13.43 -10.56 -2.40
CA ARG A 10 14.51 -9.91 -3.11
C ARG A 10 13.86 -9.32 -4.36
N VAL A 11 13.73 -8.00 -4.42
CA VAL A 11 13.24 -7.32 -5.63
C VAL A 11 14.28 -7.52 -6.72
N ILE A 12 14.05 -8.48 -7.61
CA ILE A 12 14.86 -8.64 -8.82
C ILE A 12 14.41 -7.57 -9.81
N ARG A 13 14.99 -6.37 -9.76
CA ARG A 13 15.01 -5.52 -10.96
C ARG A 13 16.17 -6.01 -11.83
N LYS A 14 15.85 -6.76 -12.90
CA LYS A 14 16.76 -6.90 -14.04
C LYS A 14 16.15 -6.09 -15.19
N ASP A 15 16.82 -4.98 -15.47
CA ASP A 15 16.94 -4.31 -16.76
C ASP A 15 15.66 -4.18 -17.60
N TRP A 16 14.96 -3.05 -17.45
CA TRP A 16 14.01 -2.59 -18.47
C TRP A 16 14.59 -1.38 -19.20
N PRO A 17 14.64 -1.38 -20.55
CA PRO A 17 15.16 -0.25 -21.30
C PRO A 17 14.25 0.96 -21.11
N MET A 18 14.87 2.08 -20.74
CA MET A 18 14.23 3.39 -20.61
C MET A 18 13.67 3.82 -21.97
N ILE A 19 12.37 3.60 -22.21
CA ILE A 19 11.64 4.31 -23.26
C ILE A 19 11.02 5.55 -22.61
N ASN A 20 11.62 6.68 -22.96
CA ASN A 20 11.39 8.00 -22.40
C ASN A 20 10.11 8.68 -22.92
N GLN A 21 9.60 9.57 -22.07
CA GLN A 21 8.73 10.74 -22.31
C GLN A 21 7.20 10.58 -22.12
N ARG A 22 6.70 11.39 -21.16
CA ARG A 22 5.31 11.73 -20.78
C ARG A 22 4.65 10.95 -19.64
N ILE A 23 5.22 10.99 -18.43
CA ILE A 23 4.39 10.95 -17.21
C ILE A 23 4.93 11.96 -16.19
N SER A 24 4.90 13.24 -16.54
CA SER A 24 5.05 14.32 -15.56
C SER A 24 3.68 14.64 -14.97
N ARG A 25 3.17 13.78 -14.05
CA ARG A 25 2.20 14.20 -12.99
C ARG A 25 1.68 13.13 -12.02
N ALA A 26 1.95 11.84 -12.19
CA ALA A 26 1.59 10.85 -11.17
C ALA A 26 2.80 10.57 -10.26
N GLN A 27 2.69 10.89 -8.97
CA GLN A 27 3.67 10.47 -7.97
C GLN A 27 3.54 8.94 -7.77
N SER A 28 4.26 8.16 -8.58
CA SER A 28 4.34 6.72 -8.42
C SER A 28 5.23 6.36 -7.23
N MET A 29 4.78 5.43 -6.38
CA MET A 29 5.56 4.94 -5.25
C MET A 29 6.84 4.26 -5.75
N LYS A 30 8.00 4.73 -5.30
CA LYS A 30 9.27 4.06 -5.60
C LYS A 30 9.53 2.94 -4.59
N SER A 31 9.90 1.76 -5.09
CA SER A 31 10.18 0.57 -4.25
C SER A 31 11.28 0.78 -3.21
N GLU A 32 12.20 1.73 -3.44
CA GLU A 32 13.27 2.10 -2.50
C GLU A 32 12.77 2.81 -1.23
N ASN A 33 11.52 3.27 -1.22
CA ASN A 33 10.90 3.98 -0.10
C ASN A 33 9.71 3.21 0.49
N LEU A 34 9.55 1.91 0.21
CA LEU A 34 8.42 1.14 0.76
C LEU A 34 8.61 0.89 2.26
N MET A 35 7.62 1.28 3.07
CA MET A 35 7.61 1.01 4.51
C MET A 35 6.79 -0.24 4.84
N GLN A 36 5.61 -0.39 4.25
CA GLN A 36 4.73 -1.54 4.49
C GLN A 36 3.81 -1.81 3.28
N ILE A 37 3.41 -3.06 3.10
CA ILE A 37 2.48 -3.55 2.07
C ILE A 37 1.53 -4.59 2.66
N ASP A 38 0.29 -4.64 2.17
CA ASP A 38 -0.71 -5.67 2.50
C ASP A 38 -1.53 -6.04 1.26
N ALA A 39 -1.98 -7.30 1.19
CA ALA A 39 -2.72 -7.83 0.05
C ALA A 39 -3.91 -8.68 0.50
N GLY A 40 -5.08 -8.40 -0.06
CA GLY A 40 -6.32 -9.05 0.32
C GLY A 40 -7.45 -8.77 -0.66
N GLN A 41 -8.29 -9.78 -0.93
CA GLN A 41 -9.42 -9.69 -1.87
C GLN A 41 -9.05 -9.17 -3.27
N GLY A 42 -7.89 -9.54 -3.81
CA GLY A 42 -7.44 -9.07 -5.12
C GLY A 42 -6.97 -7.60 -5.17
N HIS A 43 -6.87 -6.95 -4.01
CA HIS A 43 -6.31 -5.61 -3.88
C HIS A 43 -4.95 -5.68 -3.18
N VAL A 44 -4.10 -4.70 -3.47
CA VAL A 44 -2.82 -4.50 -2.80
C VAL A 44 -2.74 -3.04 -2.37
N VAL A 45 -2.39 -2.81 -1.10
CA VAL A 45 -2.20 -1.49 -0.52
C VAL A 45 -0.80 -1.39 0.05
N ALA A 46 -0.24 -0.18 0.03
CA ALA A 46 1.10 0.08 0.54
C ALA A 46 1.19 1.46 1.15
N THR A 47 2.21 1.66 1.98
CA THR A 47 2.66 2.98 2.41
C THR A 47 4.16 3.11 2.23
N ASP A 48 4.60 4.31 1.86
CA ASP A 48 6.01 4.65 1.77
C ASP A 48 6.55 5.19 3.11
N THR A 49 7.85 5.47 3.17
CA THR A 49 8.54 6.04 4.33
C THR A 49 8.14 7.49 4.64
N ASN A 50 7.45 8.17 3.72
CA ASN A 50 6.84 9.48 3.94
C ASN A 50 5.38 9.36 4.44
N GLU A 51 4.97 8.16 4.85
CA GLU A 51 3.61 7.84 5.30
C GLU A 51 2.56 8.04 4.18
N ILE A 52 2.94 8.05 2.90
CA ILE A 52 1.99 8.24 1.81
C ILE A 52 1.34 6.89 1.48
N PRO A 53 -0.01 6.77 1.58
CA PRO A 53 -0.71 5.55 1.22
C PRO A 53 -0.93 5.43 -0.29
N TYR A 54 -0.91 4.20 -0.79
CA TYR A 54 -1.14 3.84 -2.18
C TYR A 54 -2.02 2.60 -2.31
N TYR A 55 -2.79 2.51 -3.41
CA TYR A 55 -3.36 1.26 -3.89
C TYR A 55 -2.72 0.86 -5.22
N LEU A 56 -2.56 -0.45 -5.45
CA LEU A 56 -2.12 -0.96 -6.74
C LEU A 56 -3.31 -1.06 -7.68
N GLN A 57 -3.26 -0.31 -8.77
CA GLN A 57 -4.23 -0.39 -9.86
C GLN A 57 -3.66 -1.23 -10.98
N ARG A 58 -4.44 -2.21 -11.46
CA ARG A 58 -4.11 -2.94 -12.68
C ARG A 58 -4.30 -2.05 -13.89
N GLY A 59 -3.22 -1.74 -14.59
CA GLY A 59 -3.26 -0.98 -15.85
C GLY A 59 -3.31 -1.90 -17.06
N PHE A 60 -3.53 -1.30 -18.24
CA PHE A 60 -3.54 -2.03 -19.52
C PHE A 60 -2.15 -2.52 -19.94
N ILE A 61 -1.10 -1.73 -19.69
CA ILE A 61 0.28 -2.01 -20.09
C ILE A 61 1.09 -2.53 -18.89
N GLN A 62 0.92 -1.89 -17.73
CA GLN A 62 1.60 -2.23 -16.48
C GLN A 62 0.73 -1.83 -15.29
N ASP A 63 0.98 -2.43 -14.14
CA ASP A 63 0.35 -2.00 -12.89
C ASP A 63 0.92 -0.65 -12.43
N GLU A 64 0.10 0.14 -11.76
CA GLU A 64 0.44 1.47 -11.30
C GLU A 64 0.04 1.67 -9.83
N TRP A 65 0.92 2.28 -9.05
CA TRP A 65 0.61 2.73 -7.70
C TRP A 65 -0.09 4.08 -7.72
N ILE A 66 -1.32 4.11 -7.24
CA ILE A 66 -2.12 5.33 -7.18
C ILE A 66 -2.17 5.84 -5.75
N ARG A 67 -1.83 7.11 -5.57
CA ARG A 67 -1.81 7.77 -4.27
C ARG A 67 -3.23 7.90 -3.72
N ILE A 68 -3.40 7.48 -2.47
CA ILE A 68 -4.59 7.75 -1.66
C ILE A 68 -4.35 9.07 -0.88
N PRO A 69 -5.32 9.98 -0.77
CA PRO A 69 -5.16 11.18 0.04
C PRO A 69 -4.87 10.84 1.51
N GLY A 70 -3.93 11.53 2.16
CA GLY A 70 -3.66 11.37 3.60
C GLY A 70 -2.24 10.92 3.92
N PHE A 71 -2.01 10.64 5.21
CA PHE A 71 -0.74 10.15 5.76
C PHE A 71 -1.03 9.04 6.77
N VAL A 72 -0.40 7.88 6.61
CA VAL A 72 -0.66 6.67 7.42
C VAL A 72 0.65 5.96 7.75
N LYS A 73 0.76 5.41 8.95
CA LYS A 73 1.93 4.59 9.34
C LYS A 73 1.76 3.11 9.05
N HIS A 74 0.52 2.64 8.85
CA HIS A 74 0.20 1.28 8.47
C HIS A 74 -1.16 1.22 7.77
N ILE A 75 -1.27 0.42 6.71
CA ILE A 75 -2.47 0.25 5.90
C ILE A 75 -2.73 -1.23 5.61
N THR A 76 -3.99 -1.63 5.66
CA THR A 76 -4.40 -3.04 5.46
C THR A 76 -5.68 -3.11 4.63
N VAL A 77 -5.84 -4.22 3.90
CA VAL A 77 -7.02 -4.50 3.08
C VAL A 77 -7.48 -5.93 3.29
N GLY A 78 -8.79 -6.12 3.47
CA GLY A 78 -9.38 -7.45 3.64
C GLY A 78 -10.90 -7.41 3.48
N PRO A 79 -11.62 -8.51 3.79
CA PRO A 79 -13.09 -8.61 3.68
C PRO A 79 -13.85 -7.45 4.31
N ALA A 80 -13.31 -6.85 5.37
CA ALA A 80 -13.91 -5.71 6.06
C ALA A 80 -13.66 -4.34 5.38
N GLY A 81 -12.98 -4.31 4.23
CA GLY A 81 -12.56 -3.11 3.50
C GLY A 81 -11.09 -2.72 3.75
N THR A 82 -10.76 -1.48 3.39
CA THR A 82 -9.42 -0.91 3.59
C THR A 82 -9.39 -0.06 4.86
N TRP A 83 -8.35 -0.27 5.67
CA TRP A 83 -8.18 0.36 6.98
C TRP A 83 -6.76 0.87 7.14
N CYS A 84 -6.58 1.89 7.98
CA CYS A 84 -5.26 2.40 8.31
C CYS A 84 -5.18 2.93 9.74
N VAL A 85 -3.95 3.10 10.20
CA VAL A 85 -3.62 3.89 11.39
C VAL A 85 -2.70 5.03 11.02
N ASP A 86 -2.98 6.22 11.55
CA ASP A 86 -2.09 7.37 11.40
C ASP A 86 -0.97 7.37 12.45
N LYS A 87 -0.04 8.32 12.33
CA LYS A 87 1.06 8.50 13.28
C LYS A 87 0.64 8.79 14.73
N THR A 88 -0.62 9.19 14.94
CA THR A 88 -1.21 9.47 16.26
C THR A 88 -2.07 8.31 16.78
N ASP A 89 -1.94 7.11 16.18
CA ASP A 89 -2.68 5.90 16.55
C ASP A 89 -4.20 5.99 16.35
N ARG A 90 -4.68 6.94 15.53
CA ARG A 90 -6.09 7.02 15.17
C ARG A 90 -6.39 6.04 14.04
N ILE A 91 -7.48 5.30 14.19
CA ILE A 91 -7.95 4.29 13.24
C ILE A 91 -8.94 4.91 12.26
N PHE A 92 -8.73 4.68 10.96
CA PHE A 92 -9.62 5.12 9.91
C PHE A 92 -10.00 3.97 8.98
N LYS A 93 -11.22 4.05 8.45
CA LYS A 93 -11.69 3.19 7.35
C LYS A 93 -11.80 4.01 6.08
N TYR A 94 -11.38 3.44 4.95
CA TYR A 94 -11.56 4.08 3.64
C TYR A 94 -12.94 3.76 3.08
N LEU A 95 -13.76 4.79 2.88
CA LEU A 95 -15.13 4.70 2.38
C LEU A 95 -15.34 5.80 1.33
N GLU A 96 -15.82 5.42 0.15
CA GLU A 96 -16.24 6.37 -0.92
C GLU A 96 -15.19 7.47 -1.22
N GLY A 97 -13.90 7.09 -1.25
CA GLY A 97 -12.82 8.01 -1.55
C GLY A 97 -12.33 8.87 -0.37
N LYS A 98 -12.78 8.58 0.86
CA LYS A 98 -12.45 9.36 2.06
C LYS A 98 -12.08 8.46 3.24
N TRP A 99 -11.23 8.99 4.12
CA TRP A 99 -10.95 8.39 5.42
C TRP A 99 -12.02 8.81 6.43
N VAL A 100 -12.69 7.83 7.02
CA VAL A 100 -13.70 8.03 8.06
C VAL A 100 -13.14 7.53 9.38
N GLY A 101 -13.07 8.44 10.37
CA GLY A 101 -12.61 8.13 11.72
C GLY A 101 -13.71 7.53 12.62
N ASN A 102 -13.36 7.18 13.85
CA ASN A 102 -14.24 6.58 14.88
C ASN A 102 -14.71 5.15 14.58
N CYS A 103 -13.96 4.41 13.78
CA CYS A 103 -14.26 3.02 13.52
C CYS A 103 -13.61 2.13 14.59
N ILE A 104 -14.42 1.53 15.46
CA ILE A 104 -13.96 0.58 16.48
C ILE A 104 -13.83 -0.81 15.81
N VAL A 105 -12.70 -1.08 15.17
CA VAL A 105 -12.34 -2.45 14.76
C VAL A 105 -10.84 -2.66 14.96
N LEU A 106 -10.50 -3.66 15.78
CA LEU A 106 -9.13 -4.17 15.94
C LEU A 106 -8.77 -5.02 14.71
N ILE A 107 -8.09 -4.42 13.73
CA ILE A 107 -7.45 -5.18 12.65
C ILE A 107 -5.95 -5.20 12.94
N ILE A 108 -5.51 -6.27 13.59
CA ILE A 108 -4.09 -6.60 13.66
C ILE A 108 -3.94 -7.89 12.86
N CYS A 109 -3.29 -7.80 11.71
CA CYS A 109 -2.76 -8.99 11.05
C CYS A 109 -1.63 -9.50 11.95
N ARG A 110 -1.94 -10.36 12.93
CA ARG A 110 -0.91 -11.10 13.66
C ARG A 110 -0.37 -12.17 12.73
N HIS A 111 0.90 -12.06 12.37
CA HIS A 111 1.77 -13.20 12.10
C HIS A 111 3.08 -12.99 12.84
#